data_AF-A0A496RXN1-F1
#
_entry.id   AF-A0A496RXN1-F1
#
_cell.length_a   1.000
_cell.length_b   1.000
_cell.length_c   1.000
_cell.angle_alpha   90.00
_cell.angle_beta   90.00
_cell.angle_gamma   90.00
#
_symmetry.space_group_name_H-M   'P 1'
#
loop_
_entity.id
_entity.type
_entity.pdbx_description
1 polymer ?
#
loop_
_entity_poly.entity_id
_entity_poly.type
_entity_poly.pdbx_seq_one_letter_code
_entity_poly.pdbx_strand_id
1 'polypeptide(L)'
;MQNKYLYLYKHIDKQFRRKNNIQYSDFDRKQATRENVEKYLKKRKPKLIIFNGHGLDDSTAILGHNNEILIEAKKNTDLLKDTTVYARACFSSKVLGREVADKSEKNAYIGYSGRFT
;
A
#
# COMPACT_ATOMS: atom_id res chain seq x y z
N MET A 1 -5.57 -21.77 -3.51
CA MET A 1 -5.07 -20.44 -3.94
C MET A 1 -4.17 -19.87 -2.87
N GLN A 2 -2.94 -19.49 -3.19
CA GLN A 2 -1.95 -18.97 -2.23
C GLN A 2 -2.12 -17.43 -2.10
N ASN A 3 -2.36 -16.92 -0.88
CA ASN A 3 -2.54 -15.48 -0.64
C ASN A 3 -1.18 -14.80 -0.43
N LYS A 4 -0.89 -13.77 -1.24
CA LYS A 4 0.36 -12.98 -1.18
C LYS A 4 0.04 -11.61 -0.60
N TYR A 5 0.85 -11.16 0.35
CA TYR A 5 0.66 -9.92 1.10
C TYR A 5 1.91 -9.04 0.97
N LEU A 6 1.78 -7.71 0.94
CA LEU A 6 2.91 -6.78 1.07
C LEU A 6 2.78 -5.97 2.35
N TYR A 7 3.86 -5.92 3.14
CA TYR A 7 3.88 -5.16 4.39
C TYR A 7 4.99 -4.13 4.32
N LEU A 8 4.70 -2.84 4.53
CA LEU A 8 5.69 -1.84 4.96
C LEU A 8 5.65 -1.64 6.49
N TYR A 9 5.27 -2.66 7.25
CA TYR A 9 5.44 -2.67 8.71
C TYR A 9 5.48 -4.09 9.29
N LYS A 10 6.37 -4.29 10.25
CA LYS A 10 6.94 -5.59 10.64
C LYS A 10 6.46 -6.03 12.02
N HIS A 11 5.33 -6.73 12.15
CA HIS A 11 5.00 -7.47 13.39
C HIS A 11 4.01 -8.64 13.22
N ILE A 12 3.94 -9.31 12.06
CA ILE A 12 3.31 -10.65 12.04
C ILE A 12 4.32 -11.66 12.56
N ASP A 13 3.92 -12.43 13.58
CA ASP A 13 4.74 -13.49 14.15
C ASP A 13 5.23 -14.49 13.08
N LYS A 14 6.48 -14.96 13.23
CA LYS A 14 7.11 -15.87 12.26
C LYS A 14 6.42 -17.24 12.22
N GLN A 15 5.97 -17.75 13.37
CA GLN A 15 5.26 -19.01 13.42
C GLN A 15 3.87 -18.89 12.81
N PHE A 16 3.15 -17.81 13.11
CA PHE A 16 1.86 -17.53 12.48
C PHE A 16 1.96 -17.50 10.96
N ARG A 17 3.00 -16.84 10.40
CA ARG A 17 3.22 -16.81 8.95
C ARG A 17 3.47 -18.18 8.34
N ARG A 18 4.33 -18.99 8.99
CA ARG A 18 4.65 -20.35 8.52
C ARG A 18 3.42 -21.24 8.58
N LYS A 19 2.69 -21.24 9.70
CA LYS A 19 1.47 -22.05 9.89
C LYS A 19 0.41 -21.73 8.84
N ASN A 20 0.28 -20.47 8.44
CA ASN A 20 -0.76 -20.01 7.52
C ASN A 20 -0.28 -19.81 6.08
N ASN A 21 0.95 -20.22 5.72
CA ASN A 21 1.54 -20.05 4.38
C ASN A 21 1.43 -18.61 3.82
N ILE A 22 1.63 -17.63 4.70
CA ILE A 22 1.56 -16.20 4.34
C ILE A 22 2.89 -15.80 3.68
N GLN A 23 2.84 -15.52 2.38
CA GLN A 23 3.97 -14.91 1.67
C GLN A 23 3.95 -13.40 1.90
N TYR A 24 5.10 -12.84 2.27
CA TYR A 24 5.25 -11.40 2.38
C TYR A 24 6.54 -10.88 1.77
N SER A 25 6.54 -9.59 1.47
CA SER A 25 7.76 -8.83 1.24
C SER A 25 7.70 -7.55 2.05
N ASP A 26 8.85 -7.13 2.52
CA ASP A 26 9.03 -5.94 3.34
C ASP A 26 9.96 -5.01 2.58
N PHE A 27 9.49 -3.79 2.37
CA PHE A 27 10.31 -2.73 1.80
C PHE A 27 10.68 -1.82 2.95
N ASP A 28 11.88 -2.03 3.48
CA ASP A 28 12.42 -1.10 4.46
C ASP A 28 12.72 0.24 3.80
N ARG A 29 12.93 1.28 4.63
CA ARG A 29 13.17 2.68 4.25
C ARG A 29 13.76 2.82 2.84
N LYS A 30 15.00 2.41 2.60
CA LYS A 30 15.71 2.65 1.33
C LYS A 30 15.12 1.88 0.14
N GLN A 31 14.38 0.81 0.40
CA GLN A 31 13.74 0.00 -0.62
C GLN A 31 12.34 0.51 -0.97
N ALA A 32 11.70 1.31 -0.10
CA ALA A 32 10.42 1.95 -0.34
C ALA A 32 10.56 3.14 -1.31
N THR A 33 10.95 2.83 -2.54
CA THR A 33 11.01 3.74 -3.70
C THR A 33 9.90 3.40 -4.68
N ARG A 34 9.55 4.34 -5.56
CA ARG A 34 8.50 4.14 -6.57
C ARG A 34 8.80 2.96 -7.47
N GLU A 35 10.02 2.89 -7.98
CA GLU A 35 10.47 1.82 -8.87
C GLU A 35 10.26 0.44 -8.24
N ASN A 36 10.74 0.27 -7.01
CA ASN A 36 10.66 -1.00 -6.30
C ASN A 36 9.21 -1.41 -6.00
N VAL A 37 8.39 -0.45 -5.55
CA VAL A 37 6.96 -0.69 -5.26
C VAL A 37 6.21 -1.05 -6.53
N GLU A 38 6.38 -0.30 -7.62
CA GLU A 38 5.70 -0.59 -8.88
C GLU A 38 6.12 -1.94 -9.46
N LYS A 39 7.42 -2.25 -9.44
CA LYS A 39 7.97 -3.54 -9.88
C LYS A 39 7.38 -4.69 -9.07
N TYR A 40 7.23 -4.51 -7.76
CA TYR A 40 6.62 -5.50 -6.89
C TYR A 40 5.14 -5.71 -7.22
N LEU A 41 4.36 -4.64 -7.30
CA LEU A 41 2.92 -4.70 -7.58
C LEU A 41 2.65 -5.40 -8.91
N LYS A 42 3.39 -5.04 -9.97
CA LYS A 42 3.31 -5.68 -11.30
C LYS A 42 3.60 -7.18 -11.22
N LYS A 43 4.64 -7.59 -10.50
CA LYS A 43 5.09 -8.98 -10.44
C LYS A 43 4.24 -9.86 -9.52
N ARG A 44 3.83 -9.34 -8.36
CA ARG A 44 3.28 -10.15 -7.27
C ARG A 44 1.77 -10.03 -7.13
N LYS A 45 1.17 -8.92 -7.56
CA LYS A 45 -0.28 -8.64 -7.44
C LYS A 45 -0.80 -9.03 -6.04
N PRO A 46 -0.28 -8.38 -4.98
CA PRO A 46 -0.65 -8.74 -3.61
C PRO A 46 -2.14 -8.51 -3.39
N LYS A 47 -2.78 -9.30 -2.52
CA LYS A 47 -4.19 -9.09 -2.15
C LYS A 47 -4.37 -8.03 -1.07
N LEU A 48 -3.31 -7.77 -0.30
CA LEU A 48 -3.26 -6.75 0.74
C LEU A 48 -1.90 -6.06 0.67
N ILE A 49 -1.92 -4.74 0.76
CA ILE A 49 -0.74 -3.91 0.93
C ILE A 49 -0.92 -2.99 2.13
N ILE A 50 0.14 -2.88 2.93
CA ILE A 50 0.22 -1.94 4.06
C ILE A 50 1.25 -0.89 3.73
N PHE A 51 0.84 0.37 3.60
CA PHE A 51 1.72 1.52 3.51
C PHE A 51 1.87 2.19 4.87
N ASN A 52 3.10 2.51 5.24
CA ASN A 52 3.42 3.29 6.43
C ASN A 52 4.34 4.43 6.02
N GLY A 53 3.81 5.65 5.99
CA GLY A 53 4.53 6.79 5.42
C GLY A 53 3.74 8.08 5.58
N HIS A 54 4.02 9.04 4.71
CA HIS A 54 3.33 10.32 4.67
C HIS A 54 2.33 10.35 3.51
N GLY A 55 1.33 11.21 3.61
CA GLY A 55 0.50 11.58 2.47
C GLY A 55 0.70 13.05 2.15
N LEU A 56 0.26 13.46 0.96
CA LEU A 56 0.23 14.87 0.58
C LEU A 56 -1.00 15.56 1.15
N ASP A 57 -0.89 16.87 1.41
CA ASP A 57 -2.00 17.68 1.93
C ASP A 57 -3.17 17.73 0.92
N ASP A 58 -2.89 17.63 -0.38
CA ASP A 58 -3.91 17.54 -1.44
C ASP A 58 -4.56 16.14 -1.56
N SER A 59 -4.17 15.19 -0.71
CA SER A 59 -4.71 13.83 -0.62
C SER A 59 -4.44 12.94 -1.85
N THR A 60 -3.52 13.33 -2.74
CA THR A 60 -3.32 12.64 -4.03
C THR A 60 -2.29 11.51 -4.01
N ALA A 61 -1.43 11.44 -2.99
CA ALA A 61 -0.32 10.48 -2.98
C ALA A 61 0.02 9.90 -1.60
N ILE A 62 0.69 8.74 -1.63
CA ILE A 62 1.42 8.15 -0.50
C ILE A 62 2.92 8.26 -0.81
N LEU A 63 3.67 8.69 0.19
CA LEU A 63 5.11 8.93 0.13
C LEU A 63 5.88 7.83 0.87
N GLY A 64 7.06 7.50 0.33
CA GLY A 64 8.00 6.50 0.83
C GLY A 64 9.31 7.13 1.31
N HIS A 65 10.43 6.52 0.94
CA HIS A 65 11.75 6.99 1.31
C HIS A 65 11.99 8.43 0.83
N ASN A 66 12.56 9.29 1.68
CA ASN A 66 12.91 10.67 1.32
C ASN A 66 11.75 11.45 0.65
N ASN A 67 10.51 11.18 1.05
CA ASN A 67 9.30 11.77 0.48
C ASN A 67 9.06 11.45 -1.01
N GLU A 68 9.67 10.39 -1.53
CA GLU A 68 9.39 9.91 -2.88
C GLU A 68 7.95 9.42 -3.00
N ILE A 69 7.25 9.83 -4.05
CA ILE A 69 5.88 9.40 -4.33
C ILE A 69 5.88 7.92 -4.73
N LEU A 70 5.22 7.08 -3.93
CA LEU A 70 5.06 5.65 -4.23
C LEU A 70 3.85 5.38 -5.10
N ILE A 71 2.70 5.92 -4.67
CA ILE A 71 1.41 5.78 -5.33
C ILE A 71 0.80 7.16 -5.45
N GLU A 72 0.24 7.45 -6.62
CA GLU A 72 -0.34 8.75 -6.96
C GLU A 72 -1.61 8.58 -7.78
N ALA A 73 -2.64 9.33 -7.38
CA ALA A 73 -3.92 9.42 -8.07
C ALA A 73 -3.72 9.70 -9.56
N LYS A 74 -4.49 9.03 -10.41
CA LYS A 74 -4.47 9.13 -11.87
C LYS A 74 -3.14 8.76 -12.56
N LYS A 75 -2.10 8.33 -11.83
CA LYS A 75 -0.83 7.91 -12.44
C LYS A 75 -0.58 6.41 -12.35
N ASN A 76 -0.67 5.82 -11.16
CA ASN A 76 -0.30 4.41 -10.98
C ASN A 76 -1.22 3.63 -10.02
N THR A 77 -2.42 4.14 -9.74
CA THR A 77 -3.45 3.45 -8.94
C THR A 77 -3.94 2.14 -9.54
N ASP A 78 -3.83 1.95 -10.86
CA ASP A 78 -4.19 0.68 -11.52
C ASP A 78 -3.34 -0.50 -11.04
N LEU A 79 -2.15 -0.23 -10.51
CA LEU A 79 -1.28 -1.26 -9.91
C LEU A 79 -1.87 -1.85 -8.63
N LEU A 80 -2.89 -1.20 -8.05
CA LEU A 80 -3.62 -1.61 -6.86
C LEU A 80 -4.97 -2.25 -7.18
N LYS A 81 -5.24 -2.60 -8.44
CA LYS A 81 -6.46 -3.35 -8.79
C LYS A 81 -6.50 -4.70 -8.09
N ASP A 82 -7.68 -5.07 -7.61
CA ASP A 82 -7.97 -6.25 -6.79
C ASP A 82 -7.11 -6.36 -5.51
N THR A 83 -6.69 -5.22 -4.97
CA THR A 83 -5.82 -5.12 -3.79
C THR A 83 -6.52 -4.34 -2.68
N THR A 84 -6.59 -4.91 -1.48
CA THR A 84 -6.92 -4.16 -0.26
C THR A 84 -5.72 -3.31 0.16
N VAL A 85 -5.93 -2.01 0.37
CA VAL A 85 -4.90 -1.08 0.81
C VAL A 85 -5.20 -0.63 2.23
N TYR A 86 -4.20 -0.75 3.10
CA TYR A 86 -4.19 -0.09 4.40
C TYR A 86 -3.05 0.93 4.41
N ALA A 87 -3.38 2.20 4.52
CA ALA A 87 -2.42 3.30 4.46
C ALA A 87 -2.42 4.08 5.77
N ARG A 88 -1.32 3.97 6.51
CA ARG A 88 -1.00 4.88 7.60
C ARG A 88 -0.27 6.10 7.06
N ALA A 89 -1.03 6.96 6.37
CA ALA A 89 -0.57 8.18 5.72
C ALA A 89 -1.65 9.27 5.85
N CYS A 90 -1.26 10.49 6.26
CA CYS A 90 -2.20 11.59 6.45
C CYS A 90 -2.95 11.90 5.15
N PHE A 91 -4.24 12.26 5.26
CA PHE A 91 -5.10 12.67 4.14
C PHE A 91 -5.24 11.67 2.97
N SER A 92 -4.62 10.49 3.01
CA SER A 92 -4.52 9.62 1.84
C SER A 92 -5.85 9.02 1.39
N SER A 93 -6.90 9.04 2.23
CA SER A 93 -8.18 8.42 1.87
C SER A 93 -9.13 9.32 1.06
N LYS A 94 -8.97 10.66 1.06
CA LYS A 94 -9.96 11.56 0.44
C LYS A 94 -10.04 11.47 -1.08
N VAL A 95 -8.89 11.58 -1.75
CA VAL A 95 -8.80 11.55 -3.22
C VAL A 95 -8.24 10.21 -3.67
N LEU A 96 -7.01 9.90 -3.25
CA LEU A 96 -6.36 8.65 -3.63
C LEU A 96 -7.14 7.41 -3.16
N GLY A 97 -7.59 7.40 -1.90
CA GLY A 97 -8.33 6.26 -1.36
C GLY A 97 -9.63 5.96 -2.09
N ARG A 98 -10.40 7.00 -2.42
CA ARG A 98 -11.61 6.87 -3.25
C ARG A 98 -11.29 6.30 -4.62
N GLU A 99 -10.30 6.86 -5.31
CA GLU A 99 -9.90 6.38 -6.63
C GLU A 99 -9.49 4.90 -6.60
N VAL A 100 -8.74 4.47 -5.57
CA VAL A 100 -8.34 3.06 -5.42
C VAL A 100 -9.54 2.16 -5.13
N ALA A 101 -10.46 2.58 -4.25
CA ALA A 101 -11.66 1.80 -3.94
C ALA A 101 -12.54 1.58 -5.19
N ASP A 102 -12.64 2.60 -6.05
CA ASP A 102 -13.46 2.55 -7.27
C ASP A 102 -12.84 1.71 -8.41
N LYS A 103 -11.60 1.19 -8.28
CA LYS A 103 -10.94 0.38 -9.34
C LYS A 103 -11.55 -1.02 -9.52
N SER A 104 -12.16 -1.57 -8.49
CA SER A 104 -12.71 -2.94 -8.50
C SER A 104 -13.61 -3.16 -7.28
N GLU A 105 -14.64 -3.97 -7.41
CA GLU A 105 -15.48 -4.41 -6.28
C GLU A 105 -14.70 -5.17 -5.20
N LYS A 106 -13.52 -5.69 -5.54
CA LYS A 106 -12.62 -6.39 -4.61
C LYS A 106 -11.66 -5.44 -3.89
N ASN A 107 -11.62 -4.17 -4.29
CA ASN A 107 -10.76 -3.19 -3.65
C ASN A 107 -11.40 -2.70 -2.36
N ALA A 108 -10.55 -2.44 -1.39
CA ALA A 108 -10.89 -1.70 -0.19
C ALA A 108 -9.72 -0.79 0.14
N TYR A 109 -10.02 0.41 0.64
CA TYR A 109 -8.99 1.36 1.07
C TYR A 109 -9.29 1.80 2.50
N ILE A 110 -8.36 1.52 3.41
CA ILE A 110 -8.43 1.92 4.81
C ILE A 110 -7.29 2.91 5.03
N GLY A 111 -7.63 4.16 5.33
CA GLY A 111 -6.65 5.22 5.57
C GLY A 111 -7.29 6.46 6.16
N TYR A 112 -6.52 7.54 6.28
CA TYR A 112 -6.90 8.71 7.04
C TYR A 112 -7.46 9.82 6.15
N SER A 113 -8.61 10.38 6.51
CA SER A 113 -9.19 11.57 5.87
C SER A 113 -8.67 12.88 6.49
N GLY A 114 -7.69 12.81 7.40
CA GLY A 114 -7.14 13.94 8.14
C GLY A 114 -5.65 13.74 8.43
N ARG A 115 -5.05 14.74 9.09
CA ARG A 115 -3.79 14.50 9.81
C ARG A 115 -4.11 13.66 11.05
N PHE A 116 -3.26 12.70 11.34
CA PHE A 116 -3.24 12.03 12.64
C PHE A 116 -2.10 12.65 13.46
N THR A 117 -2.43 13.05 14.69
CA THR A 117 -1.55 13.66 15.70
C THR A 117 -1.35 12.70 16.84
#